data_AF-A0AAV4CI44-F1
#
_entry.id   AF-A0AAV4CI44-F1
#
_cell.length_a   1.000
_cell.length_b   1.000
_cell.length_c   1.000
_cell.angle_alpha   90.00
_cell.angle_beta   90.00
_cell.angle_gamma   90.00
#
_symmetry.space_group_name_H-M   'P 1'
#
loop_
_entity.id
_entity.type
_entity.pdbx_description
1 polymer ?
#
loop_
_entity_poly.entity_id
_entity_poly.type
_entity_poly.pdbx_seq_one_letter_code
_entity_poly.pdbx_strand_id
1 'polypeptide(L)'
;MQHSSHLEVFRDDTFIVFTDLGVFDRVVKAACGILMFTCIFQLLYMLSKIRRLLVFIRLLGSAMYLFFMPLIWGISFTLLSYIWFGPTNENFATLKTSYLMVNQYFVKPRPMYDTLNENTPIQGKIFVYAIGFLATFFVTKFFIAILNEAYTIIKKQIRFSYYKVRQQSKFEYLCEFLGLQSTAVWDSEEDRMLLENANDRAFIAHIKSLQGN
;
A
#
# COMPACT_ATOMS: atom_id res chain seq x y z
N MET A 1 -74.81 13.03 -38.09
CA MET A 1 -75.22 13.74 -36.86
C MET A 1 -75.35 12.67 -35.79
N GLN A 2 -74.56 12.56 -34.73
CA GLN A 2 -73.88 13.56 -33.91
C GLN A 2 -72.43 13.15 -33.64
N HIS A 3 -71.55 14.13 -33.79
CA HIS A 3 -70.23 14.22 -33.19
C HIS A 3 -70.40 14.62 -31.71
N SER A 4 -69.81 13.87 -30.78
CA SER A 4 -69.40 14.37 -29.46
C SER A 4 -68.40 13.38 -28.85
N SER A 5 -67.10 13.60 -29.05
CA SER A 5 -66.26 14.29 -28.07
C SER A 5 -66.16 13.53 -26.74
N HIS A 6 -65.42 12.43 -26.74
CA HIS A 6 -64.66 12.00 -25.56
C HIS A 6 -63.21 11.75 -26.00
N LEU A 7 -62.57 12.84 -26.42
CA LEU A 7 -61.13 13.02 -26.21
C LEU A 7 -60.97 13.22 -24.71
N GLU A 8 -60.94 12.13 -23.95
CA GLU A 8 -60.42 12.17 -22.59
C GLU A 8 -58.91 12.21 -22.70
N VAL A 9 -58.42 13.43 -22.91
CA VAL A 9 -57.08 13.88 -22.53
C VAL A 9 -56.96 13.65 -21.02
N PHE A 10 -56.65 12.41 -20.62
CA PHE A 10 -56.39 12.08 -19.24
C PHE A 10 -54.96 12.51 -18.89
N ARG A 11 -54.89 13.74 -18.34
CA ARG A 11 -53.92 14.24 -17.35
C ARG A 11 -52.43 14.24 -17.69
N ASP A 12 -51.97 15.38 -18.17
CA ASP A 12 -50.60 15.91 -17.97
C ASP A 12 -50.40 16.50 -16.54
N ASP A 13 -51.05 15.93 -15.51
CA ASP A 13 -51.04 16.46 -14.13
C ASP A 13 -50.57 15.43 -13.08
N THR A 14 -49.94 14.33 -13.49
CA THR A 14 -49.27 13.41 -12.56
C THR A 14 -47.78 13.68 -12.54
N PHE A 15 -47.27 14.23 -11.43
CA PHE A 15 -45.84 14.35 -11.17
C PHE A 15 -45.21 12.95 -11.23
N ILE A 16 -44.44 12.65 -12.27
CA ILE A 16 -43.72 11.38 -12.39
C ILE A 16 -42.56 11.43 -11.40
N VAL A 17 -42.68 10.69 -10.29
CA VAL A 17 -41.67 10.63 -9.24
C VAL A 17 -40.52 9.73 -9.69
N PHE A 18 -39.46 10.32 -10.27
CA PHE A 18 -38.24 9.62 -10.68
C PHE A 18 -37.30 9.27 -9.51
N THR A 19 -37.72 9.49 -8.26
CA THR A 19 -36.88 9.24 -7.08
C THR A 19 -36.41 7.78 -7.04
N ASP A 20 -37.29 6.82 -7.32
CA ASP A 20 -36.96 5.40 -7.30
C ASP A 20 -35.99 5.02 -8.42
N LEU A 21 -36.18 5.60 -9.62
CA LEU A 21 -35.24 5.42 -10.73
C LEU A 21 -33.87 6.03 -10.42
N GLY A 22 -33.83 7.18 -9.75
CA GLY A 22 -32.59 7.83 -9.31
C GLY A 22 -31.87 7.05 -8.20
N VAL A 23 -32.61 6.44 -7.27
CA VAL A 23 -32.03 5.53 -6.27
C VAL A 23 -31.46 4.30 -6.96
N PHE A 24 -32.20 3.71 -7.90
CA PHE A 24 -31.75 2.55 -8.67
C PHE A 24 -30.46 2.84 -9.45
N ASP A 25 -30.40 3.97 -10.17
CA ASP A 25 -29.21 4.39 -10.92
C ASP A 25 -27.98 4.56 -10.00
N ARG A 26 -28.15 5.14 -8.80
CA ARG A 26 -27.04 5.25 -7.82
C ARG A 26 -26.55 3.89 -7.35
N VAL A 27 -27.47 2.96 -7.06
CA VAL A 27 -27.11 1.60 -6.63
C VAL A 27 -26.38 0.86 -7.73
N VAL A 28 -26.86 0.95 -8.98
CA VAL A 28 -26.20 0.33 -10.13
C VAL A 28 -24.81 0.93 -10.36
N LYS A 29 -24.65 2.25 -10.31
CA LYS A 29 -23.34 2.91 -10.42
C LYS A 29 -22.38 2.47 -9.32
N ALA A 30 -22.84 2.39 -8.07
CA ALA A 30 -22.03 1.90 -6.97
C ALA A 30 -21.61 0.43 -7.18
N ALA A 31 -22.54 -0.43 -7.60
CA ALA A 31 -22.26 -1.84 -7.90
C ALA A 31 -21.24 -1.99 -9.04
N CYS A 32 -21.40 -1.24 -10.14
CA CYS A 32 -20.43 -1.21 -11.24
C CYS A 32 -19.05 -0.74 -10.78
N GLY A 33 -18.97 0.27 -9.91
CA GLY A 33 -17.70 0.72 -9.32
C GLY A 33 -17.00 -0.37 -8.51
N ILE A 34 -17.76 -1.12 -7.69
CA ILE A 34 -17.23 -2.25 -6.91
C ILE A 34 -16.72 -3.36 -7.84
N LEU A 35 -17.47 -3.70 -8.89
CA LEU A 35 -17.07 -4.71 -9.87
C LEU A 35 -15.81 -4.30 -10.65
N MET A 36 -15.69 -3.03 -11.04
CA MET A 36 -14.48 -2.54 -11.69
C MET A 36 -13.28 -2.63 -10.74
N PHE A 37 -13.46 -2.31 -9.45
CA PHE A 37 -12.42 -2.44 -8.45
C PHE A 37 -11.97 -3.90 -8.28
N THR A 38 -12.89 -4.86 -8.19
CA THR A 38 -12.53 -6.29 -8.08
C THR A 38 -11.80 -6.80 -9.34
N CYS A 39 -12.18 -6.35 -10.53
CA CYS A 39 -11.43 -6.66 -11.77
C CYS A 39 -9.98 -6.19 -11.70
N ILE A 40 -9.68 -5.02 -11.12
CA ILE A 40 -8.30 -4.53 -10.93
C ILE A 40 -7.52 -5.48 -10.00
N PHE A 41 -8.12 -5.93 -8.91
CA PHE A 41 -7.47 -6.92 -8.03
C PHE A 41 -7.20 -8.24 -8.73
N GLN A 42 -8.12 -8.69 -9.58
CA GLN A 42 -7.95 -9.90 -10.36
C GLN A 42 -6.78 -9.75 -11.38
N LEU A 43 -6.64 -8.58 -11.99
CA LEU A 43 -5.49 -8.23 -12.82
C LEU A 43 -4.17 -8.29 -12.03
N LEU A 44 -4.13 -7.67 -10.84
CA LEU A 44 -2.96 -7.74 -9.94
C LEU A 44 -2.63 -9.18 -9.52
N TYR A 45 -3.65 -10.00 -9.28
CA TYR A 45 -3.47 -11.42 -8.98
C TYR A 45 -2.90 -12.19 -10.17
N MET A 46 -3.37 -11.95 -11.39
CA MET A 46 -2.79 -12.57 -12.60
C MET A 46 -1.33 -12.13 -12.83
N LEU A 47 -1.00 -10.88 -12.53
CA LEU A 47 0.36 -10.33 -12.59
C LEU A 47 1.30 -10.91 -11.52
N SER A 48 0.77 -11.54 -10.46
CA SER A 48 1.56 -12.16 -9.38
C SER A 48 2.46 -13.31 -9.84
N LYS A 49 2.26 -13.83 -11.07
CA LYS A 49 3.16 -14.78 -11.72
C LYS A 49 4.58 -14.22 -11.93
N ILE A 50 4.74 -12.89 -11.89
CA ILE A 50 6.04 -12.23 -11.91
C ILE A 50 6.67 -12.33 -10.52
N ARG A 51 7.80 -13.04 -10.41
CA ARG A 51 8.51 -13.32 -9.14
C ARG A 51 8.76 -12.07 -8.27
N ARG A 52 9.04 -10.93 -8.90
CA ARG A 52 9.24 -9.63 -8.22
C ARG A 52 7.95 -9.11 -7.57
N LEU A 53 6.79 -9.29 -8.20
CA LEU A 53 5.50 -8.86 -7.67
C LEU A 53 5.06 -9.73 -6.49
N LEU A 54 5.34 -11.02 -6.52
CA LEU A 54 5.04 -11.91 -5.38
C LEU A 54 5.84 -11.52 -4.12
N VAL A 55 7.11 -11.15 -4.28
CA VAL A 55 7.93 -10.64 -3.17
C VAL A 55 7.35 -9.33 -2.63
N PHE A 56 6.91 -8.43 -3.51
CA PHE A 56 6.26 -7.18 -3.13
C PHE A 56 4.93 -7.40 -2.39
N ILE A 57 4.06 -8.30 -2.89
CA ILE A 57 2.79 -8.64 -2.22
C ILE A 57 3.05 -9.27 -0.85
N ARG A 58 4.07 -10.12 -0.72
CA ARG A 58 4.44 -10.73 0.57
C ARG A 58 4.97 -9.70 1.56
N LEU A 59 5.78 -8.74 1.10
CA LEU A 59 6.22 -7.58 1.89
C LEU A 59 5.03 -6.74 2.34
N LEU A 60 4.09 -6.45 1.43
CA LEU A 60 2.88 -5.69 1.75
C LEU A 60 2.02 -6.43 2.79
N GLY A 61 1.86 -7.74 2.66
CA GLY A 61 1.12 -8.58 3.60
C GLY A 61 1.75 -8.63 4.99
N SER A 62 3.08 -8.70 5.08
CA SER A 62 3.78 -8.64 6.37
C SER A 62 3.65 -7.25 7.03
N ALA A 63 3.69 -6.20 6.21
CA ALA A 63 3.43 -4.84 6.65
C ALA A 63 1.99 -4.62 7.16
N MET A 64 1.02 -5.45 6.77
CA MET A 64 -0.37 -5.36 7.27
C MET A 64 -0.48 -5.54 8.78
N TYR A 65 0.38 -6.35 9.41
CA TYR A 65 0.35 -6.51 10.87
C TYR A 65 0.69 -5.21 11.61
N LEU A 66 1.50 -4.34 11.00
CA LEU A 66 1.83 -3.02 11.55
C LEU A 66 0.67 -2.03 11.47
N PHE A 67 -0.36 -2.29 10.65
CA PHE A 67 -1.52 -1.39 10.51
C PHE A 67 -2.51 -1.44 11.67
N PHE A 68 -2.50 -2.50 12.50
CA PHE A 68 -3.38 -2.57 13.67
C PHE A 68 -3.13 -1.44 14.67
N MET A 69 -1.87 -1.07 14.86
CA MET A 69 -1.49 0.01 15.79
C MET A 69 -2.04 1.38 15.33
N PRO A 70 -1.77 1.89 14.11
CA PRO A 70 -2.39 3.10 13.59
C PRO A 70 -3.93 3.09 13.64
N LEU A 71 -4.55 1.93 13.40
CA LEU A 71 -6.01 1.81 13.42
C LEU A 71 -6.58 2.04 14.82
N ILE A 72 -6.00 1.42 15.85
CA ILE A 72 -6.42 1.63 17.25
C ILE A 72 -6.26 3.11 17.63
N TRP A 73 -5.12 3.72 17.31
CA TRP A 73 -4.88 5.13 17.59
C TRP A 73 -5.86 6.04 16.85
N GLY A 74 -6.13 5.76 15.57
CA GLY A 74 -7.12 6.51 14.79
C GLY A 74 -8.52 6.48 15.42
N ILE A 75 -8.94 5.33 15.94
CA ILE A 75 -10.21 5.20 16.68
C ILE A 75 -10.16 5.98 17.99
N SER A 76 -9.06 5.91 18.75
CA SER A 76 -8.89 6.67 20.00
C SER A 76 -8.97 8.18 19.76
N PHE A 77 -8.31 8.71 18.72
CA PHE A 77 -8.41 10.13 18.36
C PHE A 77 -9.78 10.52 17.84
N THR A 78 -10.46 9.62 17.14
CA THR A 78 -11.84 9.83 16.70
C THR A 78 -12.76 10.03 17.89
N LEU A 79 -12.69 9.14 18.89
CA LEU A 79 -13.48 9.26 20.12
C LEU A 79 -13.12 10.52 20.90
N LEU A 80 -11.83 10.81 21.05
CA LEU A 80 -11.35 12.01 21.74
C LEU A 80 -11.86 13.29 21.06
N SER A 81 -11.78 13.37 19.73
CA SER A 81 -12.24 14.53 18.96
C SER A 81 -13.74 14.74 19.05
N TYR A 82 -14.52 13.66 19.06
CA TYR A 82 -15.95 13.72 19.24
C TYR A 82 -16.32 14.26 20.64
N ILE A 83 -15.63 13.81 21.69
CA ILE A 83 -15.88 14.26 23.07
C ILE A 83 -15.46 15.72 23.25
N TRP A 84 -14.29 16.12 22.76
CA TRP A 84 -13.75 17.47 22.98
C TRP A 84 -14.33 18.53 22.05
N PHE A 85 -14.58 18.20 20.80
CA PHE A 85 -14.96 19.18 19.77
C PHE A 85 -16.36 18.96 19.19
N GLY A 86 -17.02 17.85 19.50
CA GLY A 86 -18.37 17.56 18.99
C GLY A 86 -19.42 18.63 19.33
N PRO A 87 -19.43 19.21 20.55
CA PRO A 87 -20.37 20.28 20.89
C PRO A 87 -20.05 21.64 20.24
N THR A 88 -18.80 21.86 19.82
CA THR A 88 -18.31 23.18 19.39
C THR A 88 -18.10 23.29 17.89
N ASN A 89 -18.02 22.19 17.17
CA ASN A 89 -17.69 22.19 15.74
C ASN A 89 -18.45 21.08 15.00
N GLU A 90 -19.20 21.47 13.97
CA GLU A 90 -20.02 20.56 13.15
C GLU A 90 -19.20 19.45 12.50
N ASN A 91 -17.93 19.72 12.20
CA ASN A 91 -17.01 18.75 11.62
C ASN A 91 -16.77 17.54 12.55
N PHE A 92 -16.97 17.71 13.86
CA PHE A 92 -16.81 16.67 14.88
C PHE A 92 -18.12 16.25 15.55
N ALA A 93 -19.27 16.72 15.04
CA ALA A 93 -20.57 16.50 15.67
C ALA A 93 -21.04 15.04 15.68
N THR A 94 -20.52 14.19 14.80
CA THR A 94 -20.83 12.75 14.77
C THR A 94 -19.57 11.92 14.75
N LEU A 95 -19.61 10.71 15.31
CA LEU A 95 -18.47 9.78 15.27
C LEU A 95 -17.99 9.53 13.83
N LYS A 96 -18.91 9.48 12.86
CA LYS A 96 -18.59 9.30 11.45
C LYS A 96 -17.82 10.48 10.88
N THR A 97 -18.28 11.71 11.13
CA THR A 97 -17.60 12.92 10.63
C THR A 97 -16.27 13.14 11.35
N SER A 98 -16.20 12.89 12.66
CA SER A 98 -14.96 12.89 13.43
C SER A 98 -13.93 11.91 12.88
N TYR A 99 -14.35 10.69 12.53
CA TYR A 99 -13.46 9.69 11.94
C TYR A 99 -12.89 10.17 10.59
N LEU A 100 -13.75 10.77 9.75
CA LEU A 100 -13.32 11.31 8.46
C LEU A 100 -12.37 12.50 8.64
N MET A 101 -12.62 13.38 9.61
CA MET A 101 -11.77 14.53 9.91
C MET A 101 -10.40 14.12 10.44
N VAL A 102 -10.35 13.15 11.36
CA VAL A 102 -9.09 12.58 11.86
C VAL A 102 -8.29 11.92 10.72
N ASN A 103 -8.95 11.27 9.77
CA ASN A 103 -8.25 10.72 8.59
C ASN A 103 -7.81 11.81 7.60
N GLN A 104 -8.63 12.85 7.41
CA GLN A 104 -8.32 13.98 6.54
C GLN A 104 -7.09 14.75 7.04
N TYR A 105 -6.84 14.76 8.35
CA TYR A 105 -5.64 15.33 8.93
C TYR A 105 -4.34 14.80 8.29
N PHE A 106 -4.28 13.50 7.98
CA PHE A 106 -3.09 12.89 7.34
C PHE A 106 -2.82 13.45 5.94
N VAL A 107 -3.85 13.98 5.27
CA VAL A 107 -3.74 14.53 3.91
C VAL A 107 -3.62 16.05 3.93
N LYS A 108 -4.37 16.74 4.81
CA LYS A 108 -4.47 18.20 4.89
C LYS A 108 -4.57 18.68 6.34
N PRO A 109 -3.43 18.85 7.04
CA PRO A 109 -3.44 19.22 8.47
C PRO A 109 -3.74 20.71 8.74
N ARG A 110 -3.39 21.62 7.82
CA ARG A 110 -3.52 23.08 8.02
C ARG A 110 -4.96 23.56 8.24
N PRO A 111 -5.94 23.21 7.39
CA PRO A 111 -7.32 23.71 7.56
C PRO A 111 -7.94 23.28 8.89
N MET A 112 -7.59 22.08 9.36
CA MET A 112 -8.06 21.55 10.63
C MET A 112 -7.45 22.29 11.83
N TYR A 113 -6.16 22.65 11.74
CA TYR A 113 -5.50 23.47 12.75
C TYR A 113 -6.16 24.83 12.91
N ASP A 114 -6.42 25.52 11.80
CA ASP A 114 -7.01 26.87 11.81
C ASP A 114 -8.40 26.83 12.46
N THR A 115 -9.26 25.89 12.02
CA THR A 115 -10.64 25.74 12.53
C THR A 115 -10.68 25.35 14.02
N LEU A 116 -9.76 24.50 14.49
CA LEU A 116 -9.70 24.07 15.89
C LEU A 116 -9.11 25.15 16.80
N ASN A 117 -8.17 25.96 16.29
CA ASN A 117 -7.53 27.03 17.03
C ASN A 117 -8.47 28.21 17.27
N GLU A 118 -9.38 28.50 16.34
CA GLU A 118 -10.41 29.53 16.50
C GLU A 118 -11.43 29.16 17.59
N ASN A 119 -11.86 27.90 17.65
CA ASN A 119 -12.91 27.46 18.58
C ASN A 119 -12.37 27.03 19.95
N THR A 120 -11.18 26.43 20.00
CA THR A 120 -10.59 25.83 21.21
C THR A 120 -9.06 25.97 21.20
N PRO A 121 -8.50 27.15 21.49
CA PRO A 121 -7.11 27.49 21.18
C PRO A 121 -6.06 26.66 21.92
N ILE A 122 -6.37 26.12 23.11
CA ILE A 122 -5.43 25.30 23.88
C ILE A 122 -5.56 23.82 23.49
N GLN A 123 -6.78 23.27 23.60
CA GLN A 123 -7.05 21.85 23.33
C GLN A 123 -6.83 21.48 21.87
N GLY A 124 -7.22 22.35 20.93
CA GLY A 124 -7.03 22.16 19.49
C GLY A 124 -5.55 22.05 19.11
N LYS A 125 -4.69 22.91 19.66
CA LYS A 125 -3.24 22.85 19.41
C LYS A 125 -2.62 21.55 19.91
N ILE A 126 -2.95 21.15 21.14
CA ILE A 126 -2.45 19.91 21.75
C ILE A 126 -2.90 18.70 20.92
N PHE A 127 -4.18 18.68 20.53
CA PHE A 127 -4.76 17.61 19.74
C PHE A 127 -4.07 17.46 18.37
N VAL A 128 -3.92 18.56 17.63
CA VAL A 128 -3.24 18.58 16.34
C VAL A 128 -1.78 18.15 16.47
N TYR A 129 -1.07 18.65 17.47
CA TYR A 129 0.32 18.26 17.72
C TYR A 129 0.46 16.77 18.04
N ALA A 130 -0.41 16.23 18.90
CA ALA A 130 -0.39 14.82 19.28
C ALA A 130 -0.66 13.89 18.08
N ILE A 131 -1.63 14.22 17.22
CA ILE A 131 -1.89 13.47 15.99
C ILE A 131 -0.70 13.60 15.03
N GLY A 132 -0.15 14.80 14.84
CA GLY A 132 1.01 15.02 13.97
C GLY A 132 2.24 14.22 14.39
N PHE A 133 2.53 14.19 15.69
CA PHE A 133 3.62 13.41 16.25
C PHE A 133 3.44 11.92 16.00
N LEU A 134 2.24 11.38 16.31
CA LEU A 134 1.96 9.95 16.12
C LEU A 134 1.92 9.56 14.64
N ALA A 135 1.35 10.40 13.77
CA ALA A 135 1.38 10.21 12.33
C ALA A 135 2.83 10.09 11.82
N THR A 136 3.69 11.01 12.22
CA THR A 136 5.11 11.01 11.85
C THR A 136 5.83 9.78 12.39
N PHE A 137 5.54 9.39 13.64
CA PHE A 137 6.09 8.19 14.25
C PHE A 137 5.69 6.93 13.49
N PHE A 138 4.40 6.78 13.15
CA PHE A 138 3.91 5.63 12.39
C PHE A 138 4.49 5.57 10.98
N VAL A 139 4.52 6.68 10.24
CA VAL A 139 5.10 6.72 8.89
C VAL A 139 6.58 6.33 8.93
N THR A 140 7.33 6.87 9.89
CA THR A 140 8.76 6.56 10.04
C THR A 140 8.98 5.08 10.41
N LYS A 141 8.22 4.56 11.38
CA LYS A 141 8.32 3.15 11.79
C LYS A 141 7.90 2.20 10.67
N PHE A 142 6.87 2.55 9.92
CA PHE A 142 6.40 1.78 8.77
C PHE A 142 7.45 1.73 7.66
N PHE A 143 8.07 2.87 7.35
CA PHE A 143 9.16 2.95 6.37
C PHE A 143 10.37 2.11 6.78
N ILE A 144 10.78 2.22 8.05
CA ILE A 144 11.89 1.41 8.61
C ILE A 144 11.56 -0.08 8.56
N ALA A 145 10.33 -0.48 8.90
CA ALA A 145 9.92 -1.87 8.85
C ALA A 145 9.97 -2.44 7.43
N ILE A 146 9.46 -1.69 6.44
CA ILE A 146 9.53 -2.08 5.02
C ILE A 146 10.98 -2.22 4.56
N LEU A 147 11.85 -1.27 4.89
CA LEU A 147 13.27 -1.33 4.52
C LEU A 147 13.98 -2.52 5.16
N ASN A 148 13.76 -2.77 6.45
CA ASN A 148 14.35 -3.90 7.16
C ASN A 148 13.89 -5.24 6.59
N GLU A 149 12.62 -5.34 6.23
CA GLU A 149 12.08 -6.57 5.66
C GLU A 149 12.56 -6.79 4.22
N ALA A 150 12.58 -5.74 3.40
CA ALA A 150 13.18 -5.79 2.07
C ALA A 150 14.67 -6.20 2.12
N TYR A 151 15.43 -5.62 3.04
CA TYR A 151 16.83 -5.98 3.28
C TYR A 151 16.98 -7.45 3.70
N THR A 152 16.13 -7.93 4.61
CA THR A 152 16.15 -9.33 5.07
C THR A 152 15.86 -10.30 3.92
N ILE A 153 14.95 -9.95 3.02
CA ILE A 153 14.64 -10.78 1.84
C ILE A 153 15.82 -10.82 0.88
N ILE A 154 16.45 -9.67 0.59
CA ILE A 154 17.65 -9.60 -0.25
C ILE A 154 18.79 -10.44 0.36
N LYS A 155 19.06 -10.28 1.65
CA LYS A 155 20.10 -11.05 2.36
C LYS A 155 19.83 -12.55 2.30
N LYS A 156 18.57 -12.98 2.47
CA LYS A 156 18.17 -14.39 2.31
C LYS A 156 18.38 -14.88 0.87
N GLN A 157 18.04 -14.09 -0.14
CA GLN A 157 18.25 -14.45 -1.55
C GLN A 157 19.74 -14.57 -1.91
N ILE A 158 20.59 -13.67 -1.42
CA ILE A 158 22.04 -13.75 -1.57
C ILE A 158 22.58 -15.04 -0.93
N ARG A 159 22.17 -15.32 0.32
CA ARG A 159 22.59 -16.54 1.05
C ARG A 159 22.17 -17.81 0.30
N PHE A 160 20.92 -17.91 -0.18
CA PHE A 160 20.48 -19.07 -0.97
C PHE A 160 21.21 -19.20 -2.31
N SER A 161 21.56 -18.09 -2.95
CA SER A 161 22.35 -18.13 -4.20
C SER A 161 23.76 -18.64 -3.93
N TYR A 162 24.39 -18.20 -2.83
CA TYR A 162 25.68 -18.70 -2.37
C TYR A 162 25.64 -20.21 -2.07
N TYR A 163 24.61 -20.69 -1.37
CA TYR A 163 24.42 -22.13 -1.12
C TYR A 163 24.13 -22.95 -2.39
N LYS A 164 23.53 -22.34 -3.41
CA LYS A 164 23.22 -23.02 -4.67
C LYS A 164 24.45 -23.12 -5.58
N VAL A 165 25.36 -22.15 -5.51
CA VAL A 165 26.72 -22.26 -6.10
C VAL A 165 27.54 -23.29 -5.32
N ARG A 166 27.38 -23.32 -3.99
CA ARG A 166 28.01 -24.28 -3.08
C ARG A 166 27.21 -25.60 -2.97
N GLN A 167 26.82 -26.20 -4.09
CA GLN A 167 26.56 -27.65 -4.13
C GLN A 167 27.89 -28.41 -4.03
N GLN A 168 28.58 -28.18 -2.91
CA GLN A 168 29.70 -28.98 -2.48
C GLN A 168 29.18 -30.35 -2.07
N SER A 169 29.88 -31.40 -2.51
CA SER A 169 29.51 -32.77 -2.21
C SER A 169 29.48 -33.00 -0.70
N LYS A 170 28.70 -33.98 -0.20
CA LYS A 170 28.62 -34.30 1.25
C LYS A 170 29.99 -34.49 1.92
N PHE A 171 31.02 -34.78 1.13
CA PHE A 171 32.41 -34.92 1.54
C PHE A 171 33.08 -33.59 1.92
N GLU A 172 32.80 -32.50 1.20
CA GLU A 172 33.36 -31.17 1.51
C GLU A 172 32.83 -30.61 2.82
N TYR A 173 31.54 -30.83 3.13
CA TYR A 173 30.96 -30.52 4.44
C TYR A 173 31.65 -31.28 5.58
N LEU A 174 32.06 -32.53 5.34
CA LEU A 174 32.81 -33.34 6.30
C LEU A 174 34.23 -32.78 6.51
N CYS A 175 34.91 -32.38 5.43
CA CYS A 175 36.24 -31.77 5.48
C CYS A 175 36.24 -30.40 6.18
N GLU A 176 35.20 -29.59 5.99
CA GLU A 176 35.03 -28.30 6.67
C GLU A 176 34.69 -28.49 8.16
N PHE A 177 33.82 -29.47 8.51
CA PHE A 177 33.52 -29.81 9.90
C PHE A 177 34.73 -30.38 10.66
N LEU A 178 35.60 -31.11 9.96
CA LEU A 178 36.86 -31.64 10.49
C LEU A 178 37.99 -30.58 10.55
N GLY A 179 37.74 -29.34 10.12
CA GLY A 179 38.71 -28.25 10.17
C GLY A 179 39.90 -28.42 9.21
N LEU A 180 39.77 -29.25 8.18
CA LEU A 180 40.86 -29.61 7.27
C LEU A 180 41.06 -28.64 6.09
N GLN A 181 40.15 -27.68 5.86
CA GLN A 181 40.29 -26.71 4.78
C GLN A 181 40.95 -25.41 5.25
N SER A 182 42.27 -25.43 5.07
CA SER A 182 43.20 -24.29 5.09
C SER A 182 42.77 -23.19 4.13
N THR A 183 43.06 -21.96 4.55
CA THR A 183 42.86 -20.60 4.00
C THR A 183 43.19 -20.39 2.50
N ALA A 184 43.54 -21.42 1.73
CA ALA A 184 43.97 -21.33 0.34
C ALA A 184 42.83 -21.22 -0.69
N VAL A 185 41.58 -21.52 -0.31
CA VAL A 185 40.44 -21.54 -1.25
C VAL A 185 39.90 -20.13 -1.53
N TRP A 186 40.06 -19.19 -0.60
CA TRP A 186 39.57 -17.81 -0.74
C TRP A 186 40.30 -17.06 -1.87
N ASP A 187 41.62 -17.22 -2.00
CA ASP A 187 42.39 -16.55 -3.05
C ASP A 187 42.04 -17.06 -4.46
N SER A 188 41.69 -18.35 -4.62
CA SER A 188 41.32 -18.87 -5.94
C SER A 188 39.91 -18.46 -6.40
N GLU A 189 39.03 -18.10 -5.46
CA GLU A 189 37.63 -17.74 -5.75
C GLU A 189 37.52 -16.27 -6.21
N GLU A 190 38.37 -15.38 -5.66
CA GLU A 190 38.48 -13.99 -6.10
C GLU A 190 39.10 -13.89 -7.52
N ASP A 191 40.14 -14.68 -7.80
CA ASP A 191 40.75 -14.78 -9.13
C ASP A 191 39.76 -15.29 -10.18
N ARG A 192 38.89 -16.22 -9.81
CA ARG A 192 37.90 -16.81 -10.72
C ARG A 192 36.74 -15.86 -11.03
N MET A 193 36.28 -15.06 -10.05
CA MET A 193 35.29 -14.00 -10.30
C MET A 193 35.85 -12.87 -11.17
N LEU A 194 37.14 -12.55 -11.04
CA LEU A 194 37.80 -11.58 -11.91
C LEU A 194 37.92 -12.10 -13.35
N LEU A 195 38.19 -13.41 -13.53
CA LEU A 195 38.28 -14.04 -14.84
C LEU A 195 36.92 -14.13 -15.55
N GLU A 196 35.84 -14.45 -14.83
CA GLU A 196 34.48 -14.47 -15.38
C GLU A 196 34.01 -13.06 -15.82
N ASN A 197 34.28 -12.04 -15.02
CA ASN A 197 33.99 -10.64 -15.39
C ASN A 197 34.82 -10.17 -16.60
N ALA A 198 36.05 -10.66 -16.76
CA ALA A 198 36.88 -10.38 -17.92
C ALA A 198 36.35 -11.07 -19.20
N ASN A 199 35.92 -12.33 -19.07
CA ASN A 199 35.34 -13.10 -20.18
C ASN A 199 33.99 -12.52 -20.64
N ASP A 200 33.14 -12.07 -19.72
CA ASP A 200 31.87 -11.43 -20.05
C ASP A 200 32.08 -10.09 -20.77
N ARG A 201 33.08 -9.30 -20.35
CA ARG A 201 33.46 -8.07 -21.06
C ARG A 201 34.00 -8.36 -22.46
N ALA A 202 34.81 -9.41 -22.62
CA ALA A 202 35.32 -9.82 -23.92
C ALA A 202 34.20 -10.31 -24.86
N PHE A 203 33.24 -11.05 -24.34
CA PHE A 203 32.07 -11.52 -25.09
C PHE A 203 31.16 -10.36 -25.53
N ILE A 204 30.90 -9.40 -24.65
CA ILE A 204 30.13 -8.19 -24.98
C ILE A 204 30.86 -7.33 -26.02
N ALA A 205 32.19 -7.20 -25.92
CA ALA A 205 33.00 -6.50 -26.91
C ALA A 205 32.95 -7.19 -28.29
N HIS A 206 32.98 -8.52 -28.31
CA HIS A 206 32.87 -9.32 -29.54
C HIS A 206 31.49 -9.17 -30.19
N ILE A 207 30.39 -9.24 -29.41
CA ILE A 207 29.04 -8.98 -29.92
C ILE A 207 28.91 -7.56 -30.48
N LYS A 208 29.48 -6.57 -29.79
CA LYS A 208 29.46 -5.18 -30.25
C LYS A 208 30.25 -4.99 -31.55
N SER A 209 31.33 -5.74 -31.76
CA SER A 209 32.09 -5.72 -33.02
C SER A 209 31.33 -6.38 -34.18
N LEU A 210 30.51 -7.41 -33.90
CA LEU A 210 29.66 -8.06 -34.90
C LEU A 210 28.43 -7.23 -35.31
N GLN A 211 28.02 -6.28 -34.47
CA GLN A 211 26.91 -5.36 -34.75
C GLN A 211 27.36 -4.03 -35.37
N GLY A 212 28.67 -3.81 -35.49
CA GLY A 212 29.28 -2.57 -36.00
C GLY A 212 29.74 -2.63 -37.46
N ASN A 213 29.49 -3.75 -38.15
CA ASN A 213 29.60 -3.92 -39.61
C ASN A 213 28.22 -4.25 -40.19
#